data_AF-A0AAV0MP75-F1
#
_entry.id   AF-A0AAV0MP75-F1
#
_cell.length_a   1.000
_cell.length_b   1.000
_cell.length_c   1.000
_cell.angle_alpha   90.00
_cell.angle_beta   90.00
_cell.angle_gamma   90.00
#
_symmetry.space_group_name_H-M   'P 1'
#
loop_
_entity.id
_entity.type
_entity.pdbx_description
1 polymer ?
#
loop_
_entity_poly.entity_id
_entity_poly.type
_entity_poly.pdbx_seq_one_letter_code
_entity_poly.pdbx_strand_id
1 'polypeptide(L)'
;MQTLSSLQVLLYDITSNYINWIAHKFAFNLQFFASFLIMRLTMLLRTAQSALKATFLASAIRKCGGNEEKGSLLYSAYGSNGQWGLFDKQMGRADATEPDPEGRVPQWDKATVQEMKDKFSAVGLGPRQLAVMSAFLGPDQAATEAMLAADPDVAPWVQKYQRSRETVSETDYEVDLITTLTKLSSLGQTINYEAYSYALPRIDITKLKL
;
A
#
# COMPACT_ATOMS: atom_id res chain seq x y z
N MET A 1 -5.85 8.27 25.15
CA MET A 1 -5.67 6.83 24.89
C MET A 1 -6.15 6.58 23.46
N GLN A 2 -5.27 6.80 22.47
CA GLN A 2 -5.64 7.05 21.07
C GLN A 2 -5.47 5.80 20.18
N THR A 3 -6.62 5.19 19.88
CA THR A 3 -7.09 4.64 18.59
C THR A 3 -6.10 4.30 17.47
N LEU A 4 -5.84 3.00 17.31
CA LEU A 4 -5.23 2.28 16.17
C LEU A 4 -6.34 1.53 15.42
N SER A 5 -6.91 2.02 14.29
CA SER A 5 -8.11 1.32 13.79
C SER A 5 -8.56 1.56 12.34
N SER A 6 -7.70 1.90 11.39
CA SER A 6 -8.17 2.26 10.02
C SER A 6 -7.44 1.55 8.90
N LEU A 7 -6.62 0.58 9.26
CA LEU A 7 -5.47 0.21 8.48
C LEU A 7 -5.36 -1.28 8.21
N GLN A 8 -5.53 -2.03 9.29
CA GLN A 8 -5.39 -3.47 9.26
C GLN A 8 -6.52 -4.06 8.44
N VAL A 9 -7.75 -3.57 8.59
CA VAL A 9 -8.92 -4.11 7.86
C VAL A 9 -8.94 -3.71 6.38
N LEU A 10 -8.61 -2.45 6.04
CA LEU A 10 -8.62 -1.99 4.65
C LEU A 10 -7.59 -2.73 3.79
N LEU A 11 -6.46 -3.09 4.39
CA LEU A 11 -5.49 -3.95 3.75
C LEU A 11 -5.81 -5.44 3.93
N TYR A 12 -6.50 -5.89 4.98
CA TYR A 12 -6.83 -7.31 5.16
C TYR A 12 -7.88 -7.81 4.17
N ASP A 13 -8.85 -6.97 3.76
CA ASP A 13 -9.83 -7.35 2.73
C ASP A 13 -9.23 -7.33 1.31
N ILE A 14 -8.39 -6.34 1.01
CA ILE A 14 -7.67 -6.26 -0.26
C ILE A 14 -6.64 -7.38 -0.36
N THR A 15 -5.96 -7.70 0.74
CA THR A 15 -4.99 -8.81 0.79
C THR A 15 -5.64 -10.18 0.93
N SER A 16 -6.80 -10.35 1.55
CA SER A 16 -7.49 -11.66 1.57
C SER A 16 -7.94 -12.08 0.17
N ASN A 17 -8.49 -11.16 -0.62
CA ASN A 17 -8.86 -11.46 -2.01
C ASN A 17 -7.63 -11.68 -2.91
N TYR A 18 -6.53 -10.96 -2.68
CA TYR A 18 -5.29 -11.10 -3.46
C TYR A 18 -4.44 -12.31 -3.04
N ILE A 19 -4.37 -12.63 -1.75
CA ILE A 19 -3.68 -13.80 -1.19
C ILE A 19 -4.44 -15.08 -1.58
N ASN A 20 -5.77 -15.08 -1.58
CA ASN A 20 -6.55 -16.20 -2.09
C ASN A 20 -6.30 -16.42 -3.60
N TRP A 21 -6.18 -15.35 -4.39
CA TRP A 21 -5.81 -15.46 -5.80
C TRP A 21 -4.40 -16.03 -6.02
N ILE A 22 -3.41 -15.62 -5.23
CA ILE A 22 -2.03 -16.15 -5.29
C ILE A 22 -1.97 -17.60 -4.80
N ALA A 23 -2.63 -17.92 -3.68
CA ALA A 23 -2.63 -19.25 -3.09
C ALA A 23 -3.27 -20.30 -4.03
N HIS A 24 -4.34 -19.92 -4.73
CA HIS A 24 -5.01 -20.79 -5.70
C HIS A 24 -4.19 -21.00 -6.98
N LYS A 25 -3.29 -20.05 -7.32
CA LYS A 25 -2.45 -20.11 -8.53
C LYS A 25 -1.10 -20.79 -8.31
N PHE A 26 -0.59 -20.82 -7.07
CA PHE A 26 0.73 -21.37 -6.73
C PHE A 26 0.70 -22.54 -5.73
N ALA A 27 -0.47 -23.03 -5.31
CA ALA A 27 -0.63 -24.20 -4.43
C ALA A 27 0.21 -24.14 -3.14
N PHE A 28 0.28 -22.96 -2.51
CA PHE A 28 1.03 -22.77 -1.27
C PHE A 28 0.15 -22.86 -0.02
N ASN A 29 0.65 -23.55 1.00
CA ASN A 29 -0.06 -23.90 2.22
C ASN A 29 -0.02 -22.74 3.24
N LEU A 30 -1.19 -22.25 3.67
CA LEU A 30 -1.37 -21.08 4.54
C LEU A 30 -0.66 -21.21 5.91
N GLN A 31 -0.43 -22.45 6.37
CA GLN A 31 0.21 -22.77 7.64
C GLN A 31 1.68 -22.28 7.73
N PHE A 32 2.35 -22.06 6.58
CA PHE A 32 3.78 -21.74 6.52
C PHE A 32 4.11 -20.28 6.91
N PHE A 33 3.12 -19.38 6.90
CA PHE A 33 3.33 -17.96 7.24
C PHE A 33 3.35 -17.69 8.76
N ALA A 34 2.87 -18.61 9.60
CA ALA A 34 2.79 -18.42 11.04
C ALA A 34 4.17 -18.41 11.75
N SER A 35 5.24 -18.82 11.07
CA SER A 35 6.60 -18.89 11.62
C SER A 35 7.50 -17.70 11.26
N PHE A 36 6.99 -16.65 10.62
CA PHE A 36 7.79 -15.45 10.37
C PHE A 36 7.91 -14.60 11.64
N LEU A 37 9.16 -14.34 12.06
CA LEU A 37 9.56 -13.52 13.21
C LEU A 37 9.12 -12.03 13.09
N ILE A 38 8.48 -11.65 11.98
CA ILE A 38 8.05 -10.29 11.67
C ILE A 38 6.54 -10.20 11.91
N MET A 39 6.08 -9.16 12.63
CA MET A 39 4.65 -8.93 12.91
C MET A 39 3.80 -9.01 11.65
N ARG A 40 2.61 -9.62 11.74
CA ARG A 40 1.65 -9.83 10.66
C ARG A 40 1.24 -8.53 9.99
N LEU A 41 1.01 -7.48 10.78
CA LEU A 41 0.68 -6.15 10.26
C LEU A 41 1.81 -5.58 9.39
N THR A 42 3.05 -5.79 9.80
CA THR A 42 4.22 -5.34 9.02
C THR A 42 4.28 -6.09 7.69
N MET A 43 4.06 -7.41 7.69
CA MET A 43 4.04 -8.20 6.45
C MET A 43 2.95 -7.75 5.48
N LEU A 44 1.72 -7.56 5.98
CA LEU A 44 0.59 -7.11 5.17
C LEU A 44 0.86 -5.78 4.47
N LEU A 45 1.45 -4.80 5.16
CA LEU A 45 1.82 -3.53 4.56
C LEU A 45 2.96 -3.66 3.53
N ARG A 46 3.94 -4.54 3.77
CA ARG A 46 5.02 -4.82 2.81
C ARG A 46 4.50 -5.52 1.55
N THR A 47 3.52 -6.41 1.67
CA THR A 47 2.89 -7.02 0.50
C THR A 47 2.15 -5.99 -0.34
N ALA A 48 1.47 -5.02 0.28
CA ALA A 48 0.81 -3.93 -0.45
C ALA A 48 1.81 -2.99 -1.15
N GLN A 49 2.93 -2.64 -0.49
CA GLN A 49 4.03 -1.93 -1.14
C GLN A 49 4.54 -2.70 -2.37
N SER A 50 4.75 -4.01 -2.25
CA SER A 50 5.21 -4.85 -3.36
C SER A 50 4.19 -4.91 -4.49
N ALA A 51 2.90 -5.03 -4.18
CA ALA A 51 1.82 -5.03 -5.17
C ALA A 51 1.78 -3.71 -5.94
N LEU A 52 1.91 -2.57 -5.26
CA LEU A 52 1.96 -1.26 -5.91
C LEU A 52 3.16 -1.11 -6.84
N LYS A 53 4.35 -1.49 -6.39
CA LYS A 53 5.55 -1.50 -7.23
C LYS A 53 5.34 -2.36 -8.48
N ALA A 54 4.64 -3.49 -8.36
CA ALA A 54 4.27 -4.31 -9.51
C ALA A 54 3.30 -3.61 -10.46
N THR A 55 2.31 -2.84 -9.96
CA THR A 55 1.42 -2.05 -10.83
C THR A 55 2.16 -0.94 -11.59
N PHE A 56 3.11 -0.26 -10.95
CA PHE A 56 3.93 0.77 -11.59
C PHE A 56 4.86 0.16 -12.65
N LEU A 57 5.48 -0.98 -12.34
CA LEU A 57 6.28 -1.72 -13.30
C LEU A 57 5.44 -2.19 -14.50
N ALA A 58 4.25 -2.74 -14.26
CA ALA A 58 3.35 -3.16 -15.33
C ALA A 58 2.93 -1.98 -16.22
N SER A 59 2.71 -0.80 -15.64
CA SER A 59 2.45 0.43 -16.39
C SER A 59 3.65 0.85 -17.25
N ALA A 60 4.86 0.81 -16.71
CA ALA A 60 6.08 1.11 -17.46
C ALA A 60 6.30 0.15 -18.63
N ILE A 61 6.10 -1.16 -18.42
CA ILE A 61 6.19 -2.18 -19.49
C ILE A 61 5.14 -1.92 -20.58
N ARG A 62 3.89 -1.62 -20.19
CA ARG A 62 2.82 -1.28 -21.12
C ARG A 62 3.17 -0.04 -21.95
N LYS A 63 3.73 1.00 -21.33
CA LYS A 63 4.18 2.23 -22.00
C LYS A 63 5.35 1.98 -22.96
N CYS A 64 6.16 0.96 -22.71
CA CYS A 64 7.21 0.49 -23.62
C CYS A 64 6.72 -0.50 -24.70
N GLY A 65 5.40 -0.59 -24.95
CA GLY A 65 4.83 -1.49 -25.96
C GLY A 65 4.93 -2.98 -25.61
N GLY A 66 5.01 -3.31 -24.32
CA GLY A 66 5.15 -4.69 -23.84
C GLY A 66 6.59 -5.19 -23.76
N ASN A 67 7.59 -4.34 -24.01
CA ASN A 67 8.99 -4.73 -23.87
C ASN A 67 9.41 -4.67 -22.38
N GLU A 68 9.66 -5.85 -21.80
CA GLU A 68 9.99 -5.99 -20.37
C GLU A 68 11.33 -5.34 -19.99
N GLU A 69 12.36 -5.46 -20.82
CA GLU A 69 13.69 -4.91 -20.55
C GLU A 69 13.66 -3.38 -20.50
N LYS A 70 13.04 -2.75 -21.51
CA LYS A 70 12.86 -1.29 -21.56
C LYS A 70 11.93 -0.80 -20.45
N GLY A 71 10.87 -1.55 -20.15
CA GLY A 71 9.95 -1.23 -19.05
C GLY A 71 10.64 -1.27 -17.69
N SER A 72 11.48 -2.26 -17.44
CA SER A 72 12.28 -2.38 -16.22
C SER A 72 13.28 -1.23 -16.06
N LEU A 73 13.95 -0.84 -17.15
CA LEU A 73 14.84 0.33 -17.16
C LEU A 73 14.08 1.63 -16.87
N LEU A 74 12.92 1.81 -17.51
CA LEU A 74 12.07 2.98 -17.31
C LEU A 74 11.57 3.07 -15.86
N TYR A 75 11.08 1.96 -15.30
CA TYR A 75 10.64 1.87 -13.92
C TYR A 75 11.79 2.10 -12.93
N SER A 76 12.99 1.59 -13.22
CA SER A 76 14.16 1.82 -12.37
C SER A 76 14.54 3.30 -12.30
N ALA A 77 14.36 4.05 -13.39
CA ALA A 77 14.63 5.47 -13.46
C ALA A 77 13.51 6.33 -12.83
N TYR A 78 12.24 6.01 -13.08
CA TYR A 78 11.11 6.90 -12.77
C TYR A 78 10.05 6.34 -11.81
N GLY A 79 10.17 5.09 -11.36
CA GLY A 79 9.18 4.41 -10.49
C GLY A 79 9.14 4.90 -9.04
N SER A 80 9.53 6.16 -8.81
CA SER A 80 9.45 6.87 -7.53
C SER A 80 10.04 6.11 -6.34
N ASN A 81 11.09 5.32 -6.57
CA ASN A 81 11.68 4.45 -5.54
C ASN A 81 12.15 5.24 -4.30
N GLY A 82 12.61 6.48 -4.48
CA GLY A 82 13.03 7.37 -3.39
C GLY A 82 11.87 7.84 -2.48
N GLN A 83 10.63 7.85 -2.96
CA GLN A 83 9.47 8.29 -2.17
C GLN A 83 9.10 7.28 -1.07
N TRP A 84 9.52 6.02 -1.20
CA TRP A 84 9.26 4.97 -0.21
C TRP A 84 10.06 5.13 1.10
N GLY A 85 11.02 6.06 1.18
CA GLY A 85 11.91 6.17 2.34
C GLY A 85 11.19 6.30 3.69
N LEU A 86 10.12 7.09 3.78
CA LEU A 86 9.35 7.20 5.03
C LEU A 86 8.56 5.93 5.34
N PHE A 87 7.97 5.30 4.32
CA PHE A 87 7.25 4.03 4.47
C PHE A 87 8.18 2.93 4.98
N ASP A 88 9.37 2.82 4.40
CA ASP A 88 10.38 1.82 4.75
C ASP A 88 10.94 2.03 6.16
N LYS A 89 11.01 3.29 6.62
CA LYS A 89 11.41 3.62 7.99
C LYS A 89 10.35 3.20 9.03
N GLN A 90 9.08 3.09 8.64
CA GLN A 90 8.00 2.72 9.55
C GLN A 90 7.92 1.20 9.76
N MET A 91 9.04 0.55 10.08
CA MET A 91 9.10 -0.86 10.47
C MET A 91 8.88 -0.98 11.99
N GLY A 92 8.21 -2.05 12.44
CA GLY A 92 8.02 -2.30 13.89
C GLY A 92 6.66 -1.92 14.43
N ARG A 93 5.59 -2.19 13.66
CA ARG A 93 4.21 -2.06 14.14
C ARG A 93 3.82 -3.24 15.00
N ALA A 94 3.04 -3.00 16.05
CA ALA A 94 2.51 -4.03 16.92
C ALA A 94 1.33 -4.78 16.26
N ASP A 95 1.28 -6.09 16.44
CA ASP A 95 0.11 -6.87 16.05
C ASP A 95 -1.01 -6.67 17.07
N ALA A 96 -2.23 -6.55 16.56
CA ALA A 96 -3.43 -6.59 17.40
C ALA A 96 -3.69 -8.03 17.85
N THR A 97 -4.14 -8.19 19.09
CA THR A 97 -4.50 -9.49 19.67
C THR A 97 -5.98 -9.84 19.48
N GLU A 98 -6.80 -8.85 19.16
CA GLU A 98 -8.25 -8.96 19.01
C GLU A 98 -8.71 -8.29 17.70
N PRO A 99 -9.83 -8.73 17.11
CA PRO A 99 -10.40 -8.08 15.94
C PRO A 99 -10.77 -6.62 16.19
N ASP A 100 -10.66 -5.79 15.15
CA ASP A 100 -11.17 -4.42 15.19
C ASP A 100 -12.72 -4.42 15.32
N PRO A 101 -13.32 -3.41 15.99
CA PRO A 101 -14.78 -3.28 16.09
C PRO A 101 -15.49 -3.22 14.74
N GLU A 102 -16.62 -3.92 14.64
CA GLU A 102 -17.41 -4.07 13.42
C GLU A 102 -18.03 -2.74 12.91
N GLY A 103 -18.47 -2.74 11.65
CA GLY A 103 -19.23 -1.63 11.05
C GLY A 103 -18.43 -0.39 10.66
N ARG A 104 -17.10 -0.43 10.78
CA ARG A 104 -16.22 0.72 10.48
C ARG A 104 -15.75 0.79 9.03
N VAL A 105 -15.82 -0.29 8.27
CA VAL A 105 -15.33 -0.37 6.88
C VAL A 105 -16.52 -0.59 5.95
N PRO A 106 -16.72 0.29 4.95
CA PRO A 106 -17.78 0.10 3.97
C PRO A 106 -17.42 -1.04 3.01
N GLN A 107 -18.43 -1.70 2.45
CA GLN A 107 -18.23 -2.64 1.35
C GLN A 107 -17.99 -1.85 0.06
N TRP A 108 -16.73 -1.70 -0.35
CA TRP A 108 -16.32 -0.82 -1.44
C TRP A 108 -17.04 -1.09 -2.77
N ASP A 109 -17.37 -2.35 -3.08
CA ASP A 109 -18.09 -2.73 -4.30
C ASP A 109 -19.54 -2.24 -4.36
N LYS A 110 -20.13 -1.88 -3.20
CA LYS A 110 -21.55 -1.47 -3.09
C LYS A 110 -21.72 -0.09 -2.48
N ALA A 111 -20.64 0.49 -1.94
CA ALA A 111 -20.68 1.77 -1.27
C ALA A 111 -20.91 2.90 -2.27
N THR A 112 -21.71 3.88 -1.86
CA THR A 112 -21.86 5.12 -2.60
C THR A 112 -20.60 5.98 -2.48
N VAL A 113 -20.38 6.88 -3.45
CA VAL A 113 -19.24 7.81 -3.39
C VAL A 113 -19.27 8.67 -2.13
N GLN A 114 -20.46 9.04 -1.64
CA GLN A 114 -20.59 9.80 -0.40
C GLN A 114 -20.11 9.02 0.82
N GLU A 115 -20.49 7.73 0.95
CA GLU A 115 -20.01 6.87 2.04
C GLU A 115 -18.48 6.70 1.99
N MET A 116 -17.92 6.61 0.79
CA MET A 116 -16.46 6.57 0.60
C MET A 116 -15.80 7.88 1.06
N LYS A 117 -16.34 9.05 0.68
CA LYS A 117 -15.85 10.36 1.12
C LYS A 117 -15.93 10.52 2.63
N ASP A 118 -17.06 10.16 3.23
CA ASP A 118 -17.28 10.24 4.67
C ASP A 118 -16.31 9.33 5.42
N LYS A 119 -16.04 8.13 4.88
CA LYS A 119 -15.06 7.22 5.48
C LYS A 119 -13.64 7.77 5.44
N PHE A 120 -13.22 8.34 4.30
CA PHE A 120 -11.90 8.97 4.19
C PHE A 120 -11.77 10.19 5.10
N SER A 121 -12.84 10.98 5.23
CA SER A 121 -12.90 12.13 6.15
C SER A 121 -12.79 11.70 7.61
N ALA A 122 -13.46 10.62 8.00
CA ALA A 122 -13.42 10.08 9.36
C ALA A 122 -12.02 9.60 9.80
N VAL A 123 -11.14 9.27 8.84
CA VAL A 123 -9.75 8.88 9.12
C VAL A 123 -8.74 10.02 8.89
N GLY A 124 -9.22 11.26 8.72
CA GLY A 124 -8.39 12.44 8.52
C GLY A 124 -7.81 12.59 7.10
N LEU A 125 -8.38 11.89 6.13
CA LEU A 125 -8.07 12.00 4.71
C LEU A 125 -9.18 12.78 3.99
N GLY A 126 -9.02 13.02 2.70
CA GLY A 126 -10.00 13.78 1.91
C GLY A 126 -10.21 13.24 0.50
N PRO A 127 -10.98 13.97 -0.33
CA PRO A 127 -11.35 13.57 -1.69
C PRO A 127 -10.16 13.26 -2.60
N ARG A 128 -9.04 13.98 -2.43
CA ARG A 128 -7.79 13.71 -3.15
C ARG A 128 -7.25 12.31 -2.88
N GLN A 129 -7.21 11.93 -1.60
CA GLN A 129 -6.70 10.63 -1.18
C GLN A 129 -7.63 9.49 -1.62
N LEU A 130 -8.94 9.74 -1.65
CA LEU A 130 -9.90 8.79 -2.21
C LEU A 130 -9.62 8.54 -3.70
N ALA A 131 -9.43 9.59 -4.49
CA ALA A 131 -9.16 9.48 -5.92
C ALA A 131 -7.83 8.76 -6.22
N VAL A 132 -6.75 9.09 -5.50
CA VAL A 132 -5.43 8.47 -5.77
C VAL A 132 -5.38 6.99 -5.38
N MET A 133 -6.21 6.58 -4.41
CA MET A 133 -6.31 5.20 -3.97
C MET A 133 -7.35 4.39 -4.75
N SER A 134 -7.75 4.82 -5.95
CA SER A 134 -8.77 4.14 -6.77
C SER A 134 -8.46 2.65 -7.00
N ALA A 135 -7.20 2.28 -7.17
CA ALA A 135 -6.77 0.88 -7.34
C ALA A 135 -6.97 -0.01 -6.09
N PHE A 136 -7.23 0.57 -4.91
CA PHE A 136 -7.49 -0.17 -3.68
C PHE A 136 -8.98 -0.44 -3.45
N LEU A 137 -9.87 0.27 -4.14
CA LEU A 137 -11.32 0.17 -3.88
C LEU A 137 -11.97 -0.97 -4.66
N GLY A 138 -11.30 -1.53 -5.66
CA GLY A 138 -11.80 -2.62 -6.48
C GLY A 138 -10.78 -3.15 -7.48
N PRO A 139 -11.07 -4.28 -8.15
CA PRO A 139 -10.15 -4.92 -9.10
C PRO A 139 -10.01 -4.15 -10.43
N ASP A 140 -11.01 -3.35 -10.81
CA ASP A 140 -10.99 -2.50 -12.00
C ASP A 140 -10.89 -1.03 -11.61
N GLN A 141 -9.68 -0.48 -11.77
CA GLN A 141 -9.40 0.92 -11.48
C GLN A 141 -10.19 1.87 -12.39
N ALA A 142 -10.40 1.53 -13.66
CA ALA A 142 -11.07 2.40 -14.61
C ALA A 142 -12.57 2.51 -14.30
N ALA A 143 -13.22 1.38 -13.97
CA ALA A 143 -14.61 1.37 -13.54
C ALA A 143 -14.81 2.15 -12.22
N THR A 144 -13.90 1.96 -11.26
CA THR A 144 -13.91 2.69 -9.99
C THR A 144 -13.78 4.20 -10.22
N GLU A 145 -12.86 4.62 -11.07
CA GLU A 145 -12.66 6.03 -11.37
C GLU A 145 -13.82 6.66 -12.13
N ALA A 146 -14.48 5.92 -13.03
CA ALA A 146 -15.68 6.39 -13.71
C ALA A 146 -16.81 6.67 -12.72
N MET A 147 -16.97 5.82 -11.70
CA MET A 147 -17.92 6.05 -10.61
C MET A 147 -17.51 7.26 -9.75
N LEU A 148 -16.24 7.36 -9.35
CA LEU A 148 -15.74 8.49 -8.55
C LEU A 148 -15.84 9.83 -9.27
N ALA A 149 -15.68 9.83 -10.60
CA ALA A 149 -15.79 11.03 -11.44
C ALA A 149 -17.22 11.57 -11.56
N ALA A 150 -18.24 10.83 -11.11
CA ALA A 150 -19.60 11.34 -11.04
C ALA A 150 -19.78 12.38 -9.92
N ASP A 151 -18.88 12.41 -8.93
CA ASP A 151 -18.92 13.36 -7.82
C ASP A 151 -18.05 14.59 -8.09
N PRO A 152 -18.59 15.82 -7.95
CA PRO A 152 -17.88 17.05 -8.31
C PRO A 152 -16.66 17.35 -7.43
N ASP A 153 -16.60 16.84 -6.19
CA ASP A 153 -15.48 17.08 -5.29
C ASP A 153 -14.29 16.16 -5.62
N VAL A 154 -14.58 14.98 -6.17
CA VAL A 154 -13.59 13.93 -6.47
C VAL A 154 -13.13 13.98 -7.92
N ALA A 155 -14.01 14.38 -8.84
CA ALA A 155 -13.75 14.42 -10.28
C ALA A 155 -12.47 15.17 -10.69
N PRO A 156 -12.14 16.37 -10.13
CA PRO A 156 -10.91 17.08 -10.50
C PRO A 156 -9.64 16.28 -10.16
N TRP A 157 -9.67 15.52 -9.07
CA TRP A 157 -8.55 14.69 -8.63
C TRP A 157 -8.42 13.44 -9.49
N VAL A 158 -9.53 12.79 -9.82
CA VAL A 158 -9.53 11.64 -10.76
C VAL A 158 -8.93 12.05 -12.10
N GLN A 159 -9.39 13.17 -12.66
CA GLN A 159 -8.84 13.69 -13.92
C GLN A 159 -7.36 14.07 -13.82
N LYS A 160 -6.92 14.62 -12.68
CA LYS A 160 -5.50 14.91 -12.43
C LYS A 160 -4.67 13.62 -12.52
N TYR A 161 -5.10 12.57 -11.83
CA TYR A 161 -4.36 11.31 -11.78
C TYR A 161 -4.43 10.53 -13.10
N GLN A 162 -5.53 10.60 -13.83
CA GLN A 162 -5.62 10.09 -15.20
C GLN A 162 -4.60 10.77 -16.11
N ARG A 163 -4.56 12.10 -16.15
CA ARG A 163 -3.56 12.85 -16.91
C ARG A 163 -2.13 12.50 -16.49
N SER A 164 -1.89 12.30 -15.20
CA SER A 164 -0.58 11.87 -14.71
C SER A 164 -0.21 10.49 -15.27
N ARG A 165 -1.11 9.50 -15.21
CA ARG A 165 -0.85 8.15 -15.73
C ARG A 165 -0.66 8.07 -17.24
N GLU A 166 -1.22 9.01 -17.98
CA GLU A 166 -0.97 9.17 -19.42
C GLU A 166 0.46 9.66 -19.73
N THR A 167 1.11 10.37 -18.80
CA THR A 167 2.53 10.72 -18.95
C THR A 167 3.42 9.49 -18.80
N VAL A 168 4.63 9.54 -19.38
CA VAL A 168 5.57 8.41 -19.31
C VAL A 168 5.91 8.04 -17.86
N SER A 169 6.21 9.04 -17.01
CA SER A 169 6.71 8.81 -15.65
C SER A 169 5.62 8.75 -14.57
N GLU A 170 4.39 9.19 -14.85
CA GLU A 170 3.23 9.13 -13.92
C GLU A 170 3.49 9.61 -12.47
N THR A 171 4.44 10.56 -12.33
CA THR A 171 5.07 10.90 -11.06
C THR A 171 4.08 11.43 -10.01
N ASP A 172 3.17 12.32 -10.42
CA ASP A 172 2.16 12.87 -9.51
C ASP A 172 1.25 11.79 -8.92
N TYR A 173 0.86 10.79 -9.72
CA TYR A 173 0.06 9.66 -9.27
C TYR A 173 0.87 8.77 -8.31
N GLU A 174 2.07 8.33 -8.70
CA GLU A 174 2.89 7.45 -7.86
C GLU A 174 3.22 8.09 -6.51
N VAL A 175 3.69 9.35 -6.52
CA VAL A 175 4.12 10.05 -5.31
C VAL A 175 2.95 10.30 -4.35
N ASP A 176 1.80 10.73 -4.86
CA ASP A 176 0.62 10.98 -4.03
C ASP A 176 0.04 9.68 -3.47
N LEU A 177 0.08 8.60 -4.25
CA LEU A 177 -0.36 7.28 -3.81
C LEU A 177 0.53 6.76 -2.68
N ILE A 178 1.85 6.81 -2.85
CA ILE A 178 2.81 6.40 -1.81
C ILE A 178 2.64 7.26 -0.56
N THR A 179 2.46 8.57 -0.71
CA THR A 179 2.27 9.49 0.42
C THR A 179 1.00 9.15 1.20
N THR A 180 -0.09 8.87 0.48
CA THR A 180 -1.37 8.49 1.08
C THR A 180 -1.26 7.14 1.77
N LEU A 181 -0.70 6.13 1.11
CA LEU A 181 -0.46 4.83 1.71
C LEU A 181 0.45 4.93 2.94
N THR A 182 1.47 5.79 2.92
CA THR A 182 2.39 5.96 4.05
C THR A 182 1.65 6.51 5.27
N LYS A 183 0.84 7.57 5.10
CA LYS A 183 0.00 8.11 6.17
C LYS A 183 -1.02 7.09 6.65
N LEU A 184 -1.70 6.49 5.69
CA LEU A 184 -2.59 5.38 5.93
C LEU A 184 -1.82 4.18 6.42
N SER A 185 -0.50 4.09 6.57
CA SER A 185 0.18 2.89 7.11
C SER A 185 0.59 3.05 8.58
N SER A 186 0.55 4.26 9.10
CA SER A 186 0.90 4.56 10.49
C SER A 186 -0.29 5.01 11.34
N LEU A 187 -1.53 4.95 10.84
CA LEU A 187 -2.71 5.40 11.58
C LEU A 187 -2.87 4.68 12.92
N GLY A 188 -2.75 5.48 13.99
CA GLY A 188 -2.73 5.08 15.39
C GLY A 188 -1.50 4.29 15.84
N GLN A 189 -0.67 3.81 14.92
CA GLN A 189 0.49 2.96 15.21
C GLN A 189 1.63 3.74 15.84
N THR A 190 2.12 3.24 16.97
CA THR A 190 3.40 3.66 17.52
C THR A 190 4.48 2.73 16.97
N ILE A 191 5.42 3.30 16.23
CA ILE A 191 6.47 2.54 15.54
C ILE A 191 7.65 2.33 16.50
N ASN A 192 8.03 1.07 16.70
CA ASN A 192 9.28 0.71 17.38
C ASN A 192 10.42 0.68 16.36
N TYR A 193 11.27 1.71 16.35
CA TYR A 193 12.37 1.82 15.38
C TYR A 193 13.51 0.84 15.65
N GLU A 194 13.58 0.28 16.86
CA GLU A 194 14.52 -0.75 17.27
C GLU A 194 13.99 -2.16 17.02
N ALA A 195 12.76 -2.30 16.53
CA ALA A 195 12.18 -3.59 16.21
C ALA A 195 13.05 -4.34 15.20
N TYR A 196 13.16 -5.66 15.40
CA TYR A 196 13.96 -6.57 14.57
C TYR A 196 15.49 -6.30 14.60
N SER A 197 15.97 -5.46 15.52
CA SER A 197 17.40 -5.37 15.82
C SER A 197 17.88 -6.55 16.68
N TYR A 198 19.17 -6.84 16.60
CA TYR A 198 19.85 -7.81 17.45
C TYR A 198 21.15 -7.22 17.97
N ALA A 199 21.62 -7.71 19.11
CA ALA A 199 22.88 -7.25 19.68
C ALA A 199 24.04 -7.55 18.72
N LEU A 200 24.81 -6.52 18.35
CA LEU A 200 26.02 -6.71 17.56
C LEU A 200 27.04 -7.50 18.39
N PRO A 201 27.59 -8.62 17.88
CA PRO A 201 28.63 -9.35 18.58
C PRO A 201 29.85 -8.42 18.76
N ARG A 202 30.24 -8.17 20.01
CA ARG A 202 31.43 -7.36 20.29
C ARG A 202 32.66 -8.10 19.77
N ILE A 203 33.33 -7.52 18.78
CA ILE A 203 34.61 -8.04 18.30
C ILE A 203 35.63 -7.79 19.41
N ASP A 204 36.16 -8.87 19.95
CA ASP A 204 37.28 -8.81 20.87
C ASP A 204 38.55 -8.49 20.05
N ILE A 205 38.90 -7.22 19.99
CA ILE A 205 40.07 -6.71 19.26
C ILE A 205 41.38 -7.36 19.69
N THR A 206 41.43 -7.97 20.88
CA THR A 206 42.62 -8.71 21.36
C THR A 206 42.78 -10.09 20.72
N LYS A 207 41.73 -10.62 20.06
CA LYS A 207 41.73 -11.91 19.37
C LYS A 207 41.92 -11.80 17.85
N LEU A 208 41.97 -10.57 17.32
CA LEU A 208 42.34 -10.33 15.94
C LEU A 208 43.86 -10.50 15.80
N LYS A 209 44.30 -11.62 15.21
CA LYS A 209 45.70 -11.76 14.77
C LYS A 209 45.91 -10.81 13.58
N LEU A 210 46.68 -9.74 13.80
CA LEU A 210 47.31 -8.96 12.72
C LEU A 210 48.47 -9.76 12.10
#